data_AF-A0A933F1C3-F1
#
_entry.id   AF-A0A933F1C3-F1
#
_cell.length_a   1.000
_cell.length_b   1.000
_cell.length_c   1.000
_cell.angle_alpha   90.00
_cell.angle_beta   90.00
_cell.angle_gamma   90.00
#
_symmetry.space_group_name_H-M   'P 1'
#
loop_
_entity.id
_entity.type
_entity.pdbx_description
1 polymer ?
#
loop_
_entity_poly.entity_id
_entity_poly.type
_entity_poly.pdbx_seq_one_letter_code
_entity_poly.pdbx_strand_id
1 'polypeptide(L)'
;MEERPVYSTDPDFCPTCRRSPCVCGEPSQLKKRQPEPLRLSFVRGQKGSGVTRVERLVMHPTLKEQWLSRLKKRLGCGGVIKEGALEFQGDHRDFLESELRAQGYQVKRVGG
;
A
#
# COMPACT_ATOMS: atom_id res chain seq x y z
N MET A 1 -14.82 14.13 -62.27
CA MET A 1 -15.99 14.00 -61.36
C MET A 1 -15.81 12.74 -60.55
N GLU A 2 -15.66 12.74 -59.25
CA GLU A 2 -15.32 13.77 -58.29
C GLU A 2 -14.78 12.95 -57.11
N GLU A 3 -13.51 13.18 -56.86
CA GLU A 3 -12.71 12.84 -55.70
C GLU A 3 -13.58 12.89 -54.45
N ARG A 4 -14.05 11.74 -53.98
CA ARG A 4 -14.83 11.65 -52.75
C ARG A 4 -13.87 12.04 -51.63
N PRO A 5 -14.13 13.13 -50.90
CA PRO A 5 -13.20 13.60 -49.89
C PRO A 5 -13.24 12.60 -48.74
N VAL A 6 -12.23 11.74 -48.68
CA VAL A 6 -11.94 10.91 -47.52
C VAL A 6 -11.34 11.87 -46.50
N TYR A 7 -12.19 12.58 -45.77
CA TYR A 7 -11.76 13.42 -44.67
C TYR A 7 -11.18 12.48 -43.59
N SER A 8 -9.86 12.45 -43.52
CA SER A 8 -9.13 12.18 -42.28
C SER A 8 -9.66 13.13 -41.22
N THR A 9 -10.67 12.69 -40.47
CA THR A 9 -11.00 13.33 -39.19
C THR A 9 -10.06 12.72 -38.18
N ASP A 10 -8.95 13.42 -37.91
CA ASP A 10 -8.12 13.22 -36.73
C ASP A 10 -9.03 12.94 -35.52
N PRO A 11 -8.91 11.78 -34.84
CA PRO A 11 -9.72 11.49 -33.68
C PRO A 11 -9.20 12.27 -32.47
N ASP A 12 -9.42 13.58 -32.44
CA ASP A 12 -9.25 14.41 -31.23
C ASP A 12 -10.46 14.25 -30.27
N PHE A 13 -10.95 13.01 -30.17
CA PHE A 13 -12.11 12.65 -29.37
C PHE A 13 -11.73 11.52 -28.43
N CYS A 14 -11.86 11.77 -27.13
CA CYS A 14 -11.66 10.73 -26.12
C CYS A 14 -12.62 9.55 -26.40
N PRO A 15 -12.12 8.31 -26.55
CA PRO A 15 -12.95 7.14 -26.92
C PRO A 15 -14.00 6.79 -25.86
N THR A 16 -13.85 7.31 -24.64
CA THR A 16 -14.75 7.06 -23.51
C THR A 16 -15.87 8.10 -23.41
N CYS A 17 -15.57 9.39 -23.64
CA CYS A 17 -16.50 10.49 -23.36
C CYS A 17 -16.83 11.38 -24.58
N ARG A 18 -16.21 11.11 -25.75
CA ARG A 18 -16.49 11.70 -27.07
C ARG A 18 -16.65 13.23 -27.12
N ARG A 19 -16.08 13.96 -26.17
CA ARG A 19 -16.25 15.41 -26.00
C ARG A 19 -14.89 16.10 -25.87
N SER A 20 -14.75 17.25 -26.53
CA SER A 20 -13.59 18.14 -26.46
C SER A 20 -14.02 19.53 -25.96
N PRO A 21 -13.26 20.19 -25.06
CA PRO A 21 -12.07 19.69 -24.37
C PRO A 21 -12.44 18.67 -23.28
N CYS A 22 -11.74 17.52 -23.27
CA CYS A 22 -12.00 16.46 -22.30
C CYS A 22 -11.35 16.78 -20.94
N VAL A 23 -12.10 16.60 -19.86
CA VAL A 23 -11.62 16.62 -18.46
C VAL A 23 -11.64 15.22 -17.84
N CYS A 24 -11.68 14.19 -18.70
CA CYS A 24 -11.70 12.78 -18.36
C CYS A 24 -10.28 12.38 -17.89
N GLY A 25 -9.85 12.98 -16.77
CA GLY A 25 -8.54 12.81 -16.17
C GLY A 25 -8.38 11.41 -15.64
N GLU A 26 -7.37 10.71 -16.15
CA GLU A 26 -6.69 9.67 -15.38
C GLU A 26 -5.62 10.37 -14.53
N PRO A 27 -5.47 9.97 -13.26
CA PRO A 27 -4.91 8.66 -12.97
C PRO A 27 -5.79 7.85 -12.03
N SER A 28 -5.76 6.53 -12.26
CA SER A 28 -6.13 5.49 -11.32
C SER A 28 -5.74 5.89 -9.90
N GLN A 29 -6.73 6.40 -9.16
CA GLN A 29 -6.64 6.58 -7.74
C GLN A 29 -6.34 5.19 -7.19
N LEU A 30 -5.06 4.93 -6.87
CA LEU A 30 -4.64 3.84 -6.00
C LEU A 30 -5.66 3.82 -4.88
N LYS A 31 -6.61 2.87 -4.96
CA LYS A 31 -7.72 2.77 -4.01
C LYS A 31 -7.02 2.71 -2.66
N LYS A 32 -7.11 3.78 -1.87
CA LYS A 32 -6.46 3.85 -0.57
C LYS A 32 -6.93 2.60 0.15
N ARG A 33 -6.03 1.62 0.36
CA ARG A 33 -6.42 0.32 0.95
C ARG A 33 -7.07 0.50 2.31
N GLN A 34 -6.79 1.64 2.95
CA GLN A 34 -7.35 2.10 4.21
C GLN A 34 -7.39 3.63 4.25
N PRO A 35 -8.36 4.23 4.95
CA PRO A 35 -8.46 5.67 5.12
C PRO A 35 -7.39 6.24 6.06
N GLU A 36 -6.87 5.42 6.99
CA GLU A 36 -5.94 5.85 8.03
C GLU A 36 -4.55 5.19 7.87
N PRO A 37 -3.43 5.92 8.06
CA PRO A 37 -2.10 5.33 7.94
C PRO A 37 -1.80 4.31 9.05
N LEU A 38 -1.05 3.27 8.70
CA LEU A 38 -0.51 2.30 9.66
C LEU A 38 0.45 2.99 10.62
N ARG A 39 0.38 2.64 11.89
CA ARG A 39 1.35 3.10 12.88
C ARG A 39 2.41 2.03 13.06
N LEU A 40 3.65 2.42 12.85
CA LEU A 40 4.80 1.54 13.00
C LEU A 40 5.63 2.03 14.18
N SER A 41 5.54 1.33 15.30
CA SER A 41 6.21 1.65 16.54
C SER A 41 7.30 0.64 16.85
N PHE A 42 8.37 1.08 17.51
CA PHE A 42 9.45 0.21 17.95
C PHE A 42 9.67 0.40 19.44
N VAL A 43 9.54 -0.68 20.17
CA VAL A 43 9.75 -0.71 21.61
C VAL A 43 11.08 -1.40 21.87
N ARG A 44 12.02 -0.65 22.45
CA ARG A 44 13.28 -1.20 22.95
C ARG A 44 12.98 -2.01 24.20
N GLY A 45 13.23 -3.32 24.18
CA GLY A 45 13.15 -4.16 25.37
C GLY A 45 14.44 -4.12 26.19
N GLN A 46 14.40 -4.78 27.34
CA GLN A 46 15.57 -4.91 28.21
C GLN A 46 16.60 -5.87 27.57
N LYS A 47 17.89 -5.50 27.65
CA LYS A 47 19.05 -6.24 27.09
C LYS A 47 19.16 -6.26 25.55
N GLY A 48 18.70 -5.22 24.85
CA GLY A 48 18.92 -5.08 23.40
C GLY A 48 17.90 -5.82 22.53
N SER A 49 16.97 -6.57 23.14
CA SER A 49 15.84 -7.20 22.44
C SER A 49 14.78 -6.15 22.11
N GLY A 50 14.74 -5.65 20.88
CA GLY A 50 13.68 -4.76 20.40
C GLY A 50 12.48 -5.51 19.83
N VAL A 51 11.31 -4.90 19.85
CA VAL A 51 10.11 -5.38 19.13
C VAL A 51 9.50 -4.26 18.30
N THR A 52 9.23 -4.55 17.03
CA THR A 52 8.52 -3.66 16.11
C THR A 52 7.03 -4.01 16.10
N ARG A 53 6.16 -3.06 16.42
CA ARG A 53 4.69 -3.21 16.43
C ARG A 53 4.08 -2.45 15.26
N VAL A 54 3.18 -3.11 14.53
CA VAL A 54 2.43 -2.56 13.41
C VAL A 54 0.94 -2.53 13.79
N GLU A 55 0.41 -1.33 13.96
CA GLU A 55 -0.95 -1.05 14.42
C GLU A 55 -1.79 -0.41 13.31
N ARG A 56 -3.12 -0.41 13.50
CA ARG A 56 -4.12 0.11 12.54
C ARG A 56 -4.21 -0.66 11.22
N LEU A 57 -3.85 -1.93 11.23
CA LEU A 57 -4.03 -2.83 10.09
C LEU A 57 -5.49 -3.33 10.07
N VAL A 58 -6.33 -2.65 9.27
CA VAL A 58 -7.75 -3.03 9.07
C VAL A 58 -7.83 -4.06 7.95
N MET A 59 -7.76 -5.33 8.31
CA MET A 59 -7.94 -6.46 7.39
C MET A 59 -8.57 -7.64 8.11
N HIS A 60 -9.11 -8.59 7.35
CA HIS A 60 -9.67 -9.84 7.87
C HIS A 60 -8.62 -10.61 8.71
N PRO A 61 -8.97 -11.25 9.83
CA PRO A 61 -8.03 -11.99 10.68
C PRO A 61 -7.19 -13.02 9.90
N THR A 62 -7.84 -13.78 9.00
CA THR A 62 -7.15 -14.74 8.11
C THR A 62 -6.09 -14.08 7.23
N LEU A 63 -6.34 -12.86 6.74
CA LEU A 63 -5.35 -12.11 5.99
C LEU A 63 -4.20 -11.65 6.89
N LYS A 64 -4.46 -11.26 8.15
CA LYS A 64 -3.40 -10.90 9.11
C LYS A 64 -2.46 -12.07 9.35
N GLU A 65 -2.98 -13.28 9.48
CA GLU A 65 -2.18 -14.49 9.70
C GLU A 65 -1.33 -14.85 8.47
N GLN A 66 -1.89 -14.71 7.27
CA GLN A 66 -1.13 -14.88 6.02
C GLN A 66 -0.02 -13.85 5.89
N TRP A 67 -0.31 -12.59 6.19
CA TRP A 67 0.67 -11.51 6.21
C TRP A 67 1.77 -11.75 7.24
N LEU A 68 1.41 -12.15 8.46
CA LEU A 68 2.35 -12.52 9.49
C LEU A 68 3.28 -13.65 9.02
N SER A 69 2.72 -14.71 8.44
CA SER A 69 3.51 -15.84 7.93
C SER A 69 4.45 -15.43 6.79
N ARG A 70 4.00 -14.55 5.90
CA ARG A 70 4.84 -14.00 4.81
C ARG A 70 6.00 -13.17 5.37
N LEU A 71 5.70 -12.28 6.32
CA LEU A 71 6.70 -11.41 6.94
C LEU A 71 7.71 -12.22 7.77
N LYS A 72 7.26 -13.24 8.51
CA LYS A 72 8.14 -14.20 9.21
C LYS A 72 9.13 -14.87 8.26
N LYS A 73 8.66 -15.34 7.10
CA LYS A 73 9.52 -15.99 6.08
C LYS A 73 10.55 -15.02 5.49
N ARG A 74 10.17 -13.74 5.30
CA ARG A 74 11.07 -12.73 4.74
C ARG A 74 12.12 -12.24 5.74
N LEU A 75 11.68 -11.99 6.97
CA LEU A 75 12.52 -11.41 8.03
C LEU A 75 13.37 -12.45 8.76
N GLY A 76 12.97 -13.73 8.72
CA GLY A 76 13.61 -14.78 9.51
C GLY A 76 13.42 -14.61 11.02
N CYS A 77 12.51 -13.72 11.44
CA CYS A 77 12.27 -13.38 12.84
C CYS A 77 10.91 -13.89 13.33
N GLY A 78 10.82 -14.11 14.64
CA GLY A 78 9.57 -14.40 15.31
C GLY A 78 8.59 -13.22 15.25
N GLY A 79 7.30 -13.52 15.20
CA GLY A 79 6.25 -12.52 15.26
C GLY A 79 4.92 -13.08 15.76
N VAL A 80 4.08 -12.23 16.31
CA VAL A 80 2.80 -12.59 16.93
C VAL A 80 1.74 -11.55 16.58
N ILE A 81 0.48 -11.98 16.53
CA ILE A 81 -0.65 -11.05 16.47
C ILE A 81 -1.12 -10.79 17.90
N LYS A 82 -1.00 -9.56 18.38
CA LYS A 82 -1.43 -9.17 19.72
C LYS A 82 -2.34 -7.96 19.65
N GLU A 83 -3.54 -8.09 20.22
CA GLU A 83 -4.57 -7.03 20.21
C GLU A 83 -4.87 -6.48 18.79
N GLY A 84 -4.80 -7.34 17.78
CA GLY A 84 -5.02 -6.94 16.39
C GLY A 84 -3.87 -6.17 15.73
N ALA A 85 -2.75 -5.97 16.43
CA ALA A 85 -1.48 -5.48 15.91
C ALA A 85 -0.52 -6.63 15.61
N LEU A 86 0.38 -6.44 14.65
CA LEU A 86 1.45 -7.40 14.36
C LEU A 86 2.71 -6.97 15.11
N GLU A 87 3.27 -7.86 15.92
CA GLU A 87 4.53 -7.65 16.62
C GLU A 87 5.62 -8.52 16.01
N PHE A 88 6.79 -7.96 15.78
CA PHE A 88 7.97 -8.62 15.23
C PHE A 88 9.15 -8.41 16.17
N GLN A 89 9.92 -9.46 16.42
CA GLN A 89 11.18 -9.35 17.16
C GLN A 89 12.25 -8.70 16.27
N GLY A 90 12.96 -7.70 16.79
CA GLY A 90 14.00 -6.96 16.09
C GLY A 90 13.57 -5.56 15.62
N ASP A 91 14.55 -4.77 15.20
CA ASP A 91 14.33 -3.49 14.52
C ASP A 91 14.28 -3.74 13.01
N HIS A 92 13.07 -3.80 12.47
CA HIS A 92 12.83 -4.00 11.03
C HIS A 92 11.99 -2.87 10.46
N ARG A 93 12.08 -1.67 11.05
CA ARG A 93 11.21 -0.55 10.71
C ARG A 93 11.35 -0.14 9.25
N ASP A 94 12.58 -0.14 8.75
CA ASP A 94 12.88 0.26 7.39
C ASP A 94 12.34 -0.74 6.36
N PHE A 95 12.63 -2.02 6.58
CA PHE A 95 12.13 -3.10 5.73
C PHE A 95 10.59 -3.14 5.70
N LEU A 96 9.96 -3.07 6.88
CA LEU A 96 8.50 -3.09 7.00
C LEU A 96 7.87 -1.86 6.35
N GLU A 97 8.44 -0.68 6.52
CA GLU A 97 7.95 0.53 5.84
C GLU A 97 8.02 0.38 4.31
N SER A 98 9.16 -0.10 3.80
CA SER A 98 9.35 -0.29 2.35
C SER A 98 8.35 -1.31 1.79
N GLU A 99 8.19 -2.47 2.44
CA GLU A 99 7.27 -3.49 1.97
C GLU A 99 5.80 -3.05 2.07
N LEU A 100 5.41 -2.34 3.14
CA LEU A 100 4.07 -1.77 3.28
C LEU A 100 3.79 -0.68 2.23
N ARG A 101 4.77 0.20 1.96
CA ARG A 101 4.66 1.26 0.96
C ARG A 101 4.59 0.69 -0.46
N ALA A 102 5.39 -0.33 -0.77
CA ALA A 102 5.33 -1.06 -2.04
C ALA A 102 3.96 -1.72 -2.27
N GLN A 103 3.29 -2.13 -1.19
CA GLN A 103 1.95 -2.70 -1.24
C GLN A 103 0.84 -1.62 -1.33
N GLY A 104 1.19 -0.33 -1.33
CA GLY A 104 0.28 0.79 -1.45
C GLY A 104 -0.35 1.23 -0.12
N TYR A 105 0.22 0.81 1.01
CA TYR A 105 -0.20 1.29 2.32
C TYR A 105 0.59 2.54 2.73
N GLN A 106 -0.08 3.48 3.40
CA GLN A 106 0.59 4.59 4.06
C GLN A 106 1.04 4.15 5.44
N VAL A 107 2.30 4.42 5.77
CA VAL A 107 2.92 4.10 7.06
C VAL A 107 3.37 5.38 7.74
N LYS A 108 3.11 5.47 9.04
CA LYS A 108 3.58 6.52 9.93
C LYS A 108 4.45 5.87 10.99
N ARG A 109 5.75 6.18 10.99
CA ARG A 109 6.65 5.79 12.07
C ARG A 109 6.24 6.54 13.36
N VAL A 110 6.05 5.80 14.44
CA VAL A 110 5.70 6.32 15.77
C VAL A 110 6.74 5.81 16.76
N GLY A 111 7.77 6.59 17.00
CA GLY A 111 8.83 6.23 17.94
C GLY A 111 9.99 7.21 17.87
N GLY A 112 10.25 7.89 18.99
CA GLY A 112 11.49 8.62 19.26
C GLY A 112 12.50 7.73 19.96
#